data_AF-A0A822DX80-F1
#
_entry.id   AF-A0A822DX80-F1
#
_cell.length_a   1.000
_cell.length_b   1.000
_cell.length_c   1.000
_cell.angle_alpha   90.00
_cell.angle_beta   90.00
_cell.angle_gamma   90.00
#
_symmetry.space_group_name_H-M   'P 1'
#
loop_
_entity.id
_entity.type
_entity.pdbx_description
1 polymer ?
#
loop_
_entity_poly.entity_id
_entity_poly.type
_entity_poly.pdbx_seq_one_letter_code
_entity_poly.pdbx_strand_id
1 'polypeptide(L)'
;MEFDPLLEALNERAKMVRNSLSLILPLAYEGDNRQQKSIKDLTHENTIFVWFQLLIHAIFRLPRTDVARKEMIHECERQYCGNSAQLAKINEFEKTYKPSDAIH
;
A
#
# COMPACT_ATOMS: atom_id res chain seq x y z
N MET A 1 1.13 27.19 -3.84
CA MET A 1 1.40 25.91 -3.15
C MET A 1 0.03 25.24 -3.05
N GLU A 2 -0.27 24.35 -3.97
CA GLU A 2 -1.58 23.70 -4.06
C GLU A 2 -1.73 22.77 -2.85
N PHE A 3 -2.84 22.94 -2.14
CA PHE A 3 -3.21 22.11 -0.99
C PHE A 3 -3.68 20.77 -1.56
N ASP A 4 -2.90 19.69 -1.39
CA ASP A 4 -3.27 18.36 -1.90
C ASP A 4 -4.20 17.65 -0.90
N PRO A 5 -5.52 17.62 -1.14
CA PRO A 5 -6.49 17.03 -0.21
C PRO A 5 -6.35 15.51 -0.12
N LEU A 6 -5.67 14.88 -1.10
CA LEU A 6 -5.36 13.45 -1.08
C LEU A 6 -4.26 13.17 -0.07
N LEU A 7 -3.22 14.00 -0.04
CA LEU A 7 -2.11 13.87 0.90
C LEU A 7 -2.60 14.01 2.35
N GLU A 8 -3.50 14.95 2.61
CA GLU A 8 -4.07 15.15 3.94
C GLU A 8 -4.98 13.99 4.37
N ALA A 9 -5.85 13.51 3.48
CA ALA A 9 -6.70 12.35 3.78
C ALA A 9 -5.89 11.05 3.99
N LEU A 10 -4.77 10.88 3.28
CA LEU A 10 -3.84 9.76 3.49
C LEU A 10 -3.12 9.90 4.83
N ASN A 11 -2.68 11.10 5.19
CA ASN A 11 -2.04 11.37 6.48
C ASN A 11 -2.98 11.10 7.65
N GLU A 12 -4.23 11.56 7.58
CA GLU A 12 -5.22 11.33 8.64
C GLU A 12 -5.58 9.84 8.79
N ARG A 13 -5.70 9.10 7.68
CA ARG A 13 -5.90 7.64 7.75
C ARG A 13 -4.67 6.93 8.30
N ALA A 14 -3.46 7.29 7.87
CA ALA A 14 -2.22 6.73 8.40
C ALA A 14 -2.05 7.03 9.91
N LYS A 15 -2.53 8.18 10.38
CA LYS A 15 -2.54 8.57 11.79
C LYS A 15 -3.52 7.74 12.61
N MET A 16 -4.75 7.51 12.12
CA MET A 16 -5.70 6.58 12.75
C MET A 16 -5.12 5.18 12.90
N VAL A 17 -4.49 4.67 11.83
CA VAL A 17 -3.83 3.36 11.82
C VAL A 17 -2.73 3.26 12.86
N ARG A 18 -1.88 4.28 12.95
CA ARG A 18 -0.79 4.33 13.91
C ARG A 18 -1.30 4.33 15.35
N ASN A 19 -2.40 5.05 15.61
CA ASN A 19 -3.04 5.08 16.91
C ASN A 19 -3.63 3.70 17.28
N SER A 20 -4.31 3.03 16.34
CA SER A 20 -4.81 1.66 16.55
C SER A 20 -3.68 0.67 16.85
N LEU A 21 -2.54 0.77 16.16
CA LEU A 21 -1.37 -0.08 16.43
C LEU A 21 -0.75 0.20 17.80
N SER A 22 -0.69 1.47 18.21
CA SER A 22 -0.15 1.88 19.52
C SER A 22 -0.98 1.37 20.72
N LEU A 23 -2.26 1.07 20.51
CA LEU A 23 -3.14 0.46 21.52
C LEU A 23 -2.94 -1.05 21.66
N ILE A 24 -2.48 -1.73 20.61
CA ILE A 24 -2.33 -3.20 20.57
C ILE A 24 -0.94 -3.63 21.07
N LEU A 25 0.09 -2.81 20.81
CA LEU A 25 1.48 -3.06 21.20
C LEU A 25 1.70 -3.31 22.72
N PRO A 26 1.08 -2.56 23.65
CA PRO A 26 1.26 -2.78 25.09
C PRO A 26 0.66 -4.10 25.60
N LEU A 27 -0.45 -4.55 25.01
CA LEU A 27 -1.12 -5.81 25.41
C LEU A 27 -0.33 -7.06 25.02
N ALA A 28 0.61 -6.93 24.08
CA ALA A 28 1.51 -8.00 23.68
C ALA A 28 2.67 -8.22 24.67
N TYR A 29 2.97 -7.28 25.58
CA TYR A 29 4.20 -7.33 26.37
C TYR A 29 4.04 -8.03 27.75
N GLU A 30 2.81 -8.25 28.23
CA GLU A 30 2.57 -8.83 29.58
C GLU A 30 1.90 -10.22 29.59
N GLY A 31 1.75 -10.89 28.45
CA GLY A 31 1.10 -12.22 28.34
C GLY A 31 2.04 -13.34 27.88
N ASP A 32 1.92 -14.51 28.53
CA ASP A 32 2.52 -15.82 28.23
C ASP A 32 3.19 -15.97 26.84
N ASN A 33 4.43 -16.47 26.78
CA ASN A 33 5.30 -16.55 25.59
C ASN A 33 4.65 -17.18 24.34
N ARG A 34 3.61 -18.01 24.49
CA ARG A 34 2.83 -18.56 23.36
C ARG A 34 1.80 -17.57 22.82
N GLN A 35 1.14 -16.83 23.71
CA GLN A 35 0.25 -15.72 23.34
C GLN A 35 1.06 -14.58 22.71
N GLN A 36 2.28 -14.31 23.20
CA GLN A 36 3.16 -13.30 22.61
C GLN A 36 3.51 -13.55 21.14
N LYS A 37 3.78 -14.81 20.74
CA LYS A 37 3.98 -15.16 19.32
C LYS A 37 2.71 -14.96 18.51
N SER A 38 1.58 -15.49 18.99
CA SER A 38 0.29 -15.35 18.31
C SER A 38 -0.15 -13.89 18.18
N ILE A 39 0.06 -13.06 19.21
CA ILE A 39 -0.24 -11.63 19.21
C ILE A 39 0.74 -10.87 18.30
N LYS A 40 2.03 -11.23 18.28
CA LYS A 40 3.00 -10.65 17.32
C LYS A 40 2.62 -10.96 15.88
N ASP A 41 2.24 -12.21 15.58
CA ASP A 41 1.83 -12.62 14.25
C ASP A 41 0.54 -11.90 13.84
N LEU A 42 -0.46 -11.82 14.73
CA LEU A 42 -1.68 -11.04 14.51
C LEU A 42 -1.39 -9.54 14.35
N THR A 43 -0.46 -8.98 15.11
CA THR A 43 -0.08 -7.56 14.99
C THR A 43 0.66 -7.29 13.69
N HIS A 44 1.51 -8.23 13.25
CA HIS A 44 2.23 -8.15 11.99
C HIS A 44 1.29 -8.29 10.79
N GLU A 45 0.42 -9.29 10.79
CA GLU A 45 -0.60 -9.49 9.77
C GLU A 45 -1.59 -8.33 9.72
N ASN A 46 -2.02 -7.80 10.88
CA ASN A 46 -2.85 -6.60 10.94
C ASN A 46 -2.14 -5.38 10.38
N THR A 47 -0.85 -5.20 10.66
CA THR A 47 -0.07 -4.09 10.11
C THR A 47 0.03 -4.20 8.59
N ILE A 48 0.34 -5.39 8.07
CA ILE A 48 0.40 -5.68 6.63
C ILE A 48 -0.96 -5.43 5.97
N PHE A 49 -2.04 -5.95 6.56
CA PHE A 49 -3.40 -5.77 6.06
C PHE A 49 -3.77 -4.28 5.98
N VAL A 50 -3.45 -3.52 7.02
CA VAL A 50 -3.74 -2.09 7.05
C VAL A 50 -2.90 -1.32 6.04
N TRP A 51 -1.62 -1.67 5.85
CA TRP A 51 -0.81 -1.11 4.78
C TRP A 51 -1.41 -1.38 3.40
N PHE A 52 -1.88 -2.60 3.15
CA PHE A 52 -2.57 -2.91 1.90
C PHE A 52 -3.88 -2.14 1.75
N GLN A 53 -4.66 -1.95 2.81
CA GLN A 53 -5.87 -1.12 2.78
C GLN A 53 -5.56 0.34 2.43
N LEU A 54 -4.51 0.91 3.03
CA LEU A 54 -4.06 2.27 2.70
C LEU A 54 -3.61 2.38 1.24
N LEU A 55 -2.83 1.39 0.77
CA LEU A 55 -2.35 1.34 -0.60
C LEU A 55 -3.51 1.24 -1.60
N ILE A 56 -4.44 0.30 -1.38
CA ILE A 56 -5.65 0.14 -2.20
C ILE A 56 -6.41 1.47 -2.24
N HIS A 57 -6.67 2.07 -1.08
CA HIS A 57 -7.40 3.33 -1.00
C HIS A 57 -6.70 4.49 -1.70
N ALA A 58 -5.36 4.56 -1.65
CA ALA A 58 -4.59 5.53 -2.41
C ALA A 58 -4.74 5.30 -3.92
N ILE A 59 -4.59 4.06 -4.39
CA ILE A 59 -4.72 3.69 -5.80
C ILE A 59 -6.11 4.01 -6.34
N PHE A 60 -7.18 3.72 -5.58
CA PHE A 60 -8.56 3.99 -6.00
C PHE A 60 -8.87 5.49 -6.19
N ARG A 61 -8.08 6.37 -5.54
CA ARG A 61 -8.23 7.83 -5.67
C ARG A 61 -7.38 8.43 -6.78
N LEU A 62 -6.49 7.64 -7.40
CA LEU A 62 -5.71 8.12 -8.52
C LEU A 62 -6.63 8.37 -9.72
N PRO A 63 -6.32 9.40 -10.54
CA PRO A 63 -7.06 9.64 -11.78
C PRO A 63 -7.00 8.40 -12.67
N ARG A 64 -8.16 7.90 -13.12
CA ARG A 64 -8.25 6.77 -14.05
C ARG A 64 -8.04 7.21 -15.51
N THR A 65 -6.99 8.00 -15.74
CA THR A 65 -6.64 8.52 -17.07
C THR A 65 -5.44 7.78 -17.63
N ASP A 66 -5.31 7.75 -18.96
CA ASP A 66 -4.15 7.14 -19.62
C ASP A 66 -2.84 7.86 -19.28
N VAL A 67 -2.91 9.17 -18.98
CA VAL A 67 -1.76 9.96 -18.53
C VAL A 67 -1.27 9.45 -17.17
N ALA A 68 -2.17 9.36 -16.18
CA ALA A 68 -1.83 8.86 -14.86
C ALA A 68 -1.31 7.41 -14.90
N ARG A 69 -1.85 6.56 -15.80
CA ARG A 69 -1.31 5.21 -16.04
C ARG A 69 0.14 5.26 -16.51
N LYS A 70 0.46 6.08 -17.50
CA LYS A 70 1.82 6.22 -18.04
C LYS A 70 2.79 6.74 -16.99
N GLU A 71 2.36 7.71 -16.17
CA GLU A 71 3.17 8.24 -15.06
C GLU A 71 3.49 7.15 -14.03
N MET A 72 2.51 6.32 -13.65
CA MET A 72 2.75 5.19 -12.75
C MET A 72 3.73 4.16 -13.34
N ILE A 73 3.56 3.79 -14.60
CA ILE A 73 4.47 2.85 -15.29
C ILE A 73 5.88 3.41 -15.31
N HIS A 74 6.04 4.68 -15.69
CA HIS A 74 7.34 5.34 -15.75
C HIS A 74 8.04 5.40 -14.37
N GLU A 75 7.29 5.69 -13.31
CA GLU A 75 7.82 5.65 -11.94
C GLU A 75 8.30 4.24 -11.58
N CYS A 76 7.53 3.20 -11.90
CA CYS A 76 7.94 1.81 -11.67
C CYS A 76 9.19 1.43 -12.46
N GLU A 77 9.30 1.81 -13.74
CA GLU A 77 10.50 1.58 -14.55
C GLU A 77 11.73 2.24 -13.94
N ARG A 78 11.58 3.47 -13.45
CA ARG A 78 12.67 4.21 -12.78
C ARG A 78 13.14 3.48 -11.51
N GLN A 79 12.21 3.01 -10.69
CA GLN A 79 12.51 2.29 -9.44
C GLN A 79 13.21 0.95 -9.70
N TYR A 80 12.81 0.23 -10.74
CA TYR A 80 13.37 -1.08 -11.10
C TYR A 80 14.46 -1.00 -12.19
N CYS A 81 15.07 0.17 -12.37
CA CYS A 81 16.17 0.35 -13.30
C CYS A 81 17.29 -0.67 -13.03
N GLY A 82 17.74 -1.37 -14.07
CA GLY A 82 18.74 -2.44 -13.96
C GLY A 82 18.20 -3.80 -13.52
N ASN A 83 16.92 -3.91 -13.13
CA ASN A 83 16.28 -5.18 -12.81
C ASN A 83 15.44 -5.68 -14.00
N SER A 84 16.08 -6.39 -14.92
CA SER A 84 15.45 -6.90 -16.15
C SER A 84 14.22 -7.78 -15.89
N ALA A 85 14.20 -8.55 -14.81
CA ALA A 85 13.07 -9.42 -14.46
C ALA A 85 11.83 -8.61 -14.06
N GLN A 86 11.99 -7.53 -13.29
CA GLN A 86 10.87 -6.66 -12.90
C GLN A 86 10.43 -5.77 -14.08
N LEU A 87 11.38 -5.26 -14.86
CA LEU A 87 11.08 -4.50 -16.07
C LEU A 87 10.30 -5.34 -17.10
N ALA A 88 10.57 -6.64 -17.21
CA ALA A 88 9.80 -7.53 -18.07
C ALA A 88 8.32 -7.62 -17.65
N LYS A 89 8.05 -7.70 -16.34
CA LYS A 89 6.67 -7.73 -15.81
C LYS A 89 5.95 -6.41 -16.06
N ILE A 90 6.64 -5.27 -15.91
CA ILE A 90 6.06 -3.95 -16.19
C ILE A 90 5.72 -3.81 -17.67
N ASN A 91 6.62 -4.25 -18.56
CA ASN A 91 6.38 -4.29 -20.00
C ASN A 91 5.20 -5.19 -20.39
N GLU A 92 5.08 -6.36 -19.75
CA GLU A 92 3.95 -7.26 -19.98
C GLU A 92 2.64 -6.62 -19.53
N PHE A 93 2.63 -6.02 -18.34
CA PHE A 93 1.48 -5.27 -17.83
C PHE A 93 1.06 -4.16 -18.81
N GLU A 94 1.99 -3.32 -19.26
CA GLU A 94 1.67 -2.22 -20.18
C GLU A 94 1.04 -2.72 -21.49
N LYS A 95 1.53 -3.84 -22.03
CA LYS A 95 1.03 -4.41 -23.30
C LYS A 95 -0.32 -5.12 -23.17
N THR A 96 -0.58 -5.74 -22.02
CA THR A 96 -1.72 -6.67 -21.86
C THR A 96 -2.87 -6.08 -21.06
N TYR A 97 -2.63 -5.06 -20.24
CA TYR A 97 -3.63 -4.50 -19.34
C TYR A 97 -4.79 -3.83 -20.07
N LYS A 98 -6.01 -4.28 -19.77
CA LYS A 98 -7.25 -3.64 -20.21
C LYS A 98 -7.95 -2.97 -19.03
N PRO A 99 -8.59 -1.80 -19.24
CA PRO A 99 -9.38 -1.17 -18.17
C PRO A 99 -10.46 -2.08 -17.57
N SER A 100 -10.96 -3.06 -18.33
CA SER A 100 -11.90 -4.09 -17.87
C SER A 100 -11.33 -5.06 -16.83
N ASP A 101 -10.01 -5.16 -16.73
CA ASP A 101 -9.32 -6.04 -15.79
C ASP A 101 -9.07 -5.33 -14.45
N ALA A 102 -9.48 -4.05 -14.34
CA ALA A 102 -9.36 -3.27 -13.11
C ALA A 102 -10.29 -3.83 -12.01
N ILE A 103 -9.83 -3.73 -10.76
CA ILE A 103 -10.69 -3.96 -9.61
C ILE A 103 -11.74 -2.83 -9.58
N HIS A 104 -13.02 -3.22 -9.67
CA HIS A 104 -14.16 -2.31 -9.70
C HIS A 104 -14.71 -2.02 -8.30
#